data_AF-A0A7W0LJ50-F1
#
_entry.id   AF-A0A7W0LJ50-F1
#
_cell.length_a   1.000
_cell.length_b   1.000
_cell.length_c   1.000
_cell.angle_alpha   90.00
_cell.angle_beta   90.00
_cell.angle_gamma   90.00
#
_symmetry.space_group_name_H-M   'P 1'
#
loop_
_entity.id
_entity.type
_entity.pdbx_description
1 polymer ?
#
loop_
_entity_poly.entity_id
_entity_poly.type
_entity_poly.pdbx_seq_one_letter_code
_entity_poly.pdbx_strand_id
1 'polypeptide(L)'
;VGDHEHHAATFQGLENRRLGLAGHAAFETFSVLTRLPPPARRTPAAVARLLAADFPHTRFLGVRAATTLLAGLESRGIAGGSVYDALVGAAAAEHDLPLATRDTRALEIYRSLDVRVELLS
;
A
#
# COMPACT_ATOMS: atom_id res chain seq x y z
N VAL A 1 -14.23 0.53 -19.87
CA VAL A 1 -13.23 -0.22 -20.67
C VAL A 1 -11.94 0.56 -20.58
N GLY A 2 -10.95 0.05 -19.84
CA GLY A 2 -9.77 0.76 -19.33
C GLY A 2 -9.24 0.16 -18.03
N ASP A 3 -10.11 -0.57 -17.31
CA ASP A 3 -9.81 -1.23 -16.04
C ASP A 3 -9.07 -2.58 -16.21
N HIS A 4 -9.13 -3.18 -17.41
CA HIS A 4 -8.61 -4.53 -17.66
C HIS A 4 -7.11 -4.61 -17.98
N GLU A 5 -6.52 -3.62 -18.65
CA GLU A 5 -5.10 -3.69 -19.04
C GLU A 5 -4.15 -3.60 -17.84
N HIS A 6 -4.43 -2.68 -16.91
CA HIS A 6 -3.60 -2.52 -15.72
C HIS A 6 -3.83 -3.60 -14.66
N HIS A 7 -5.06 -4.15 -14.57
CA HIS A 7 -5.32 -5.32 -13.72
C HIS A 7 -4.45 -6.49 -14.17
N ALA A 8 -4.50 -6.87 -15.45
CA ALA A 8 -3.81 -8.06 -15.96
C ALA A 8 -2.29 -8.00 -15.76
N ALA A 9 -1.65 -6.87 -16.08
CA ALA A 9 -0.20 -6.71 -15.93
C ALA A 9 0.26 -6.77 -14.45
N THR A 10 -0.53 -6.17 -13.54
CA THR A 10 -0.28 -6.24 -12.10
C THR A 10 -0.41 -7.68 -11.58
N PHE A 11 -1.45 -8.38 -12.00
CA PHE A 11 -1.65 -9.78 -11.63
C PHE A 11 -0.52 -10.67 -12.15
N GLN A 12 -0.10 -10.51 -13.41
CA GLN A 12 1.02 -11.28 -13.99
C GLN A 12 2.36 -11.03 -13.27
N GLY A 13 2.66 -9.78 -12.91
CA GLY A 13 3.88 -9.45 -12.16
C GLY A 13 3.93 -10.06 -10.74
N LEU A 14 2.76 -10.41 -10.20
CA LEU A 14 2.59 -10.88 -8.82
C LEU A 14 2.15 -12.34 -8.71
N GLU A 15 1.88 -13.03 -9.84
CA GLU A 15 1.10 -14.28 -9.92
C GLU A 15 1.67 -15.48 -9.12
N ASN A 16 2.91 -15.41 -8.65
CA ASN A 16 3.54 -16.46 -7.85
C ASN A 16 4.15 -15.95 -6.53
N ARG A 17 3.69 -14.78 -6.05
CA ARG A 17 4.23 -14.12 -4.86
C ARG A 17 3.32 -14.28 -3.66
N ARG A 18 3.95 -14.31 -2.49
CA ARG A 18 3.27 -14.22 -1.19
C ARG A 18 3.01 -12.75 -0.88
N LEU A 19 1.77 -12.31 -1.04
CA LEU A 19 1.41 -10.89 -0.96
C LEU A 19 0.93 -10.48 0.43
N GLY A 20 1.19 -9.21 0.73
CA GLY A 20 0.72 -8.51 1.92
C GLY A 20 0.58 -7.03 1.61
N LEU A 21 -0.31 -6.36 2.33
CA LEU A 21 -0.40 -4.90 2.29
C LEU A 21 0.48 -4.31 3.38
N ALA A 22 0.99 -3.10 3.15
CA ALA A 22 1.39 -2.26 4.26
C ALA A 22 0.14 -1.93 5.09
N GLY A 23 0.23 -2.01 6.41
CA GLY A 23 -0.94 -1.99 7.29
C GLY A 23 -1.89 -0.82 7.02
N HIS A 24 -1.36 0.36 6.70
CA HIS A 24 -2.17 1.52 6.32
C HIS A 24 -2.95 1.29 5.01
N ALA A 25 -2.31 0.73 3.99
CA ALA A 25 -2.95 0.38 2.71
C ALA A 25 -4.06 -0.67 2.87
N ALA A 26 -4.00 -1.54 3.89
CA ALA A 26 -5.10 -2.46 4.19
C ALA A 26 -6.38 -1.70 4.63
N PHE A 27 -6.23 -0.70 5.50
CA PHE A 27 -7.35 0.15 5.92
C PHE A 27 -7.87 1.01 4.79
N GLU A 28 -6.98 1.57 3.98
CA GLU A 28 -7.36 2.35 2.79
C GLU A 28 -8.14 1.49 1.80
N THR A 29 -7.63 0.30 1.47
CA THR A 29 -8.31 -0.67 0.59
C THR A 29 -9.71 -1.01 1.11
N PHE A 30 -9.83 -1.28 2.41
CA PHE A 30 -11.14 -1.54 3.04
C PHE A 30 -12.10 -0.36 2.88
N SER A 31 -11.62 0.85 3.20
CA SER A 31 -12.38 2.09 3.12
C SER A 31 -12.80 2.42 1.69
N VAL A 32 -11.92 2.24 0.70
CA VAL A 32 -12.22 2.50 -0.72
C VAL A 32 -13.27 1.52 -1.21
N LEU A 33 -13.01 0.22 -1.11
CA LEU A 33 -13.90 -0.81 -1.69
C LEU A 33 -15.31 -0.79 -1.11
N THR A 34 -15.49 -0.35 0.14
CA THR A 34 -16.80 -0.23 0.79
C THR A 34 -17.54 1.08 0.46
N ARG A 35 -16.88 2.07 -0.14
CA ARG A 35 -17.45 3.40 -0.42
C ARG A 35 -17.57 3.72 -1.91
N LEU A 36 -17.04 2.88 -2.80
CA LEU A 36 -17.18 3.04 -4.26
C LEU A 36 -18.66 3.20 -4.67
N PRO A 37 -18.94 3.85 -5.81
CA PRO A 37 -20.30 3.86 -6.38
C PRO A 37 -20.71 2.44 -6.84
N PRO A 38 -22.01 2.10 -6.79
CA PRO A 38 -22.51 0.89 -7.43
C PRO A 38 -22.16 0.86 -8.93
N PRO A 39 -21.88 -0.32 -9.53
CA PRO A 39 -21.91 -1.65 -8.91
C PRO A 39 -20.59 -2.08 -8.25
N ALA A 40 -19.55 -1.25 -8.28
CA ALA A 40 -18.22 -1.62 -7.80
C ALA A 40 -18.12 -1.73 -6.26
N ARG A 41 -19.04 -1.10 -5.53
CA ARG A 41 -19.13 -1.16 -4.06
C ARG A 41 -19.20 -2.60 -3.56
N ARG A 42 -18.34 -2.95 -2.61
CA ARG A 42 -18.35 -4.24 -1.92
C ARG A 42 -18.90 -4.10 -0.50
N THR A 43 -19.50 -5.17 0.02
CA THR A 43 -19.91 -5.19 1.43
C THR A 43 -18.68 -5.30 2.33
N PRO A 44 -18.71 -4.75 3.56
CA PRO A 44 -17.61 -4.88 4.53
C PRO A 44 -17.15 -6.33 4.73
N ALA A 45 -18.10 -7.28 4.81
CA ALA A 45 -17.79 -8.70 4.95
C ALA A 45 -17.08 -9.29 3.72
N ALA A 46 -17.44 -8.86 2.50
CA ALA A 46 -16.75 -9.30 1.29
C ALA A 46 -15.32 -8.77 1.24
N VAL A 47 -15.09 -7.51 1.63
CA VAL A 47 -13.75 -6.92 1.65
C VAL A 47 -12.87 -7.56 2.73
N ALA A 48 -13.42 -7.84 3.92
CA ALA A 48 -12.69 -8.56 4.96
C ALA A 48 -12.20 -9.95 4.49
N ARG A 49 -13.06 -10.70 3.79
CA ARG A 49 -12.68 -12.00 3.20
C ARG A 49 -11.60 -11.86 2.13
N LEU A 50 -11.74 -10.86 1.25
CA LEU A 50 -10.76 -10.56 0.21
C LEU A 50 -9.39 -10.27 0.83
N LEU A 51 -9.31 -9.37 1.81
CA LEU A 51 -8.05 -9.01 2.46
C LEU A 51 -7.39 -10.21 3.14
N ALA A 52 -8.18 -11.07 3.80
CA ALA A 52 -7.66 -12.27 4.46
C ALA A 52 -7.15 -13.33 3.47
N ALA A 53 -7.81 -13.47 2.32
CA ALA A 53 -7.44 -14.47 1.30
C ALA A 53 -6.26 -14.01 0.44
N ASP A 54 -6.29 -12.77 -0.03
CA ASP A 54 -5.36 -12.28 -1.07
C ASP A 54 -4.11 -11.62 -0.46
N PHE A 55 -4.18 -11.12 0.78
CA PHE A 55 -3.07 -10.44 1.47
C PHE A 55 -2.74 -11.03 2.86
N PRO A 56 -2.54 -12.36 2.98
CA PRO A 56 -2.30 -13.02 4.27
C PRO A 56 -0.98 -12.62 4.95
N HIS A 57 -0.10 -11.90 4.24
CA HIS A 57 1.19 -11.44 4.77
C HIS A 57 1.25 -9.94 5.02
N THR A 58 0.11 -9.28 5.21
CA THR A 58 0.02 -7.87 5.63
C THR A 58 0.93 -7.58 6.84
N ARG A 59 1.64 -6.45 6.82
CA ARG A 59 2.55 -6.01 7.89
C ARG A 59 2.20 -4.61 8.34
N PHE A 60 2.06 -4.43 9.65
CA PHE A 60 1.73 -3.14 10.26
C PHE A 60 3.01 -2.46 10.74
N LEU A 61 3.06 -1.14 10.57
CA LEU A 61 4.12 -0.32 11.13
C LEU A 61 4.04 -0.34 12.65
N GLY A 62 5.15 -0.66 13.31
CA GLY A 62 5.26 -0.68 14.76
C GLY A 62 5.10 0.73 15.37
N VAL A 63 4.66 0.78 16.62
CA VAL A 63 4.39 2.03 17.34
C VAL A 63 5.60 2.96 17.34
N ARG A 64 6.80 2.42 17.63
CA ARG A 64 8.03 3.22 17.65
C ARG A 64 8.35 3.83 16.30
N ALA A 65 8.30 3.04 15.23
CA ALA A 65 8.58 3.53 13.88
C ALA A 65 7.52 4.55 13.43
N ALA A 66 6.25 4.35 13.78
CA ALA A 66 5.19 5.31 13.52
C ALA A 66 5.43 6.66 14.23
N THR A 67 5.84 6.65 15.50
CA THR A 67 6.19 7.87 16.24
C THR A 67 7.40 8.57 15.62
N THR A 68 8.45 7.82 15.26
CA THR A 68 9.64 8.38 14.60
C THR A 68 9.29 8.98 13.24
N LEU A 69 8.47 8.29 12.44
CA LEU A 69 8.02 8.80 11.15
C LEU A 69 7.26 10.12 11.33
N LEU A 70 6.28 10.16 12.24
CA LEU A 70 5.47 11.34 12.50
C LEU A 70 6.31 12.56 12.90
N ALA A 71 7.28 12.37 13.80
CA ALA A 71 8.21 13.42 14.21
C ALA A 71 9.11 13.90 13.06
N GLY A 72 9.34 13.05 12.05
CA GLY A 72 10.24 13.31 10.93
C GLY A 72 9.58 13.86 9.67
N LEU A 73 8.25 14.00 9.61
CA LEU A 73 7.54 14.38 8.37
C LEU A 73 7.96 15.76 7.84
N GLU A 74 8.02 16.77 8.72
CA GLU A 74 8.37 18.15 8.36
C GLU A 74 9.77 18.23 7.76
N SER A 75 10.78 17.69 8.46
CA SER A 75 12.17 17.65 7.97
C SER A 75 12.36 16.90 6.64
N ARG A 76 11.39 16.04 6.26
CA ARG A 76 11.38 15.31 4.99
C ARG A 76 10.53 15.99 3.90
N GLY A 77 9.90 17.12 4.21
CA GLY A 77 8.97 17.81 3.30
C GLY A 77 7.71 17.00 2.98
N ILE A 78 7.34 16.03 3.81
CA ILE A 78 6.20 15.14 3.58
C ILE A 78 4.95 15.76 4.22
N ALA A 79 3.92 16.00 3.41
CA ALA A 79 2.68 16.63 3.85
C ALA A 79 1.47 16.19 3.00
N GLY A 80 0.27 16.36 3.55
CA GLY A 80 -0.97 16.03 2.85
C GLY A 80 -1.07 14.53 2.53
N GLY A 81 -1.48 14.20 1.30
CA GLY A 81 -1.70 12.81 0.88
C GLY A 81 -0.46 11.93 0.92
N SER A 82 0.74 12.49 0.74
CA SER A 82 1.99 11.71 0.74
C SER A 82 2.38 11.17 2.11
N VAL A 83 1.70 11.59 3.17
CA VAL A 83 1.81 10.97 4.50
C VAL A 83 1.37 9.50 4.45
N TYR A 84 0.37 9.17 3.64
CA TYR A 84 -0.09 7.78 3.50
C TYR A 84 0.92 6.92 2.75
N ASP A 85 1.57 7.47 1.72
CA ASP A 85 2.72 6.83 1.08
C ASP A 85 3.87 6.63 2.06
N ALA A 86 4.14 7.60 2.92
CA ALA A 86 5.19 7.49 3.91
C ALA A 86 4.90 6.37 4.93
N LEU A 87 3.64 6.18 5.34
CA LEU A 87 3.23 5.04 6.18
C LEU A 87 3.44 3.69 5.47
N VAL A 88 3.13 3.63 4.17
CA VAL A 88 3.35 2.43 3.35
C VAL A 88 4.83 2.10 3.25
N GLY A 89 5.65 3.09 2.88
CA GLY A 89 7.10 2.95 2.76
C GLY A 89 7.75 2.57 4.08
N ALA A 90 7.40 3.24 5.18
CA ALA A 90 7.96 2.95 6.50
C ALA A 90 7.62 1.53 6.97
N ALA A 91 6.42 1.01 6.66
CA ALA A 91 6.07 -0.38 6.96
C ALA A 91 6.90 -1.36 6.14
N ALA A 92 7.18 -1.08 4.87
CA ALA A 92 8.06 -1.91 4.07
C ALA A 92 9.51 -1.89 4.61
N ALA A 93 10.01 -0.71 4.97
CA ALA A 93 11.36 -0.53 5.53
C ALA A 93 11.53 -1.24 6.89
N GLU A 94 10.58 -1.08 7.82
CA GLU A 94 10.65 -1.72 9.16
C GLU A 94 10.75 -3.25 9.07
N HIS A 95 10.11 -3.85 8.07
CA HIS A 95 10.07 -5.30 7.89
C HIS A 95 11.09 -5.82 6.86
N ASP A 96 11.96 -4.97 6.32
CA ASP A 96 12.92 -5.27 5.23
C ASP A 96 12.26 -6.03 4.05
N LEU A 97 11.13 -5.52 3.59
CA LEU A 97 10.39 -6.07 2.46
C LEU A 97 10.48 -5.17 1.23
N PRO A 98 10.58 -5.73 0.01
CA PRO A 98 10.41 -4.95 -1.20
C PRO A 98 8.97 -4.43 -1.30
N LEU A 99 8.83 -3.17 -1.71
CA LEU A 99 7.54 -2.53 -1.96
C LEU A 99 7.25 -2.51 -3.46
N ALA A 100 6.25 -3.28 -3.88
CA ALA A 100 5.73 -3.22 -5.24
C ALA A 100 4.71 -2.08 -5.37
N THR A 101 4.86 -1.21 -6.37
CA THR A 101 3.94 -0.08 -6.62
C THR A 101 3.75 0.18 -8.11
N ARG A 102 2.62 0.79 -8.47
CA ARG A 102 2.41 1.42 -9.79
C ARG A 102 2.45 2.95 -9.72
N ASP A 103 2.47 3.54 -8.52
CA ASP A 103 2.42 4.98 -8.36
C ASP A 103 3.83 5.57 -8.50
N THR A 104 4.12 6.09 -9.69
CA THR A 104 5.39 6.76 -9.98
C THR A 104 5.58 8.05 -9.18
N ARG A 105 4.50 8.67 -8.71
CA ARG A 105 4.53 9.93 -7.95
C ARG A 105 5.01 9.71 -6.51
N ALA A 106 4.74 8.52 -5.95
CA ALA A 106 5.15 8.16 -4.59
C ALA A 106 6.61 7.66 -4.50
N LEU A 107 7.28 7.45 -5.64
CA LEU A 107 8.65 6.91 -5.67
C LEU A 107 9.65 7.76 -4.89
N GLU A 108 9.52 9.08 -4.93
CA GLU A 108 10.40 9.99 -4.19
C GLU A 108 10.26 9.79 -2.68
N ILE A 109 9.02 9.61 -2.19
CA ILE A 109 8.73 9.31 -0.79
C ILE A 109 9.37 7.99 -0.39
N TYR A 110 9.17 6.93 -1.17
CA TYR A 110 9.71 5.61 -0.84
C TYR A 110 11.24 5.59 -0.84
N ARG A 111 11.88 6.30 -1.79
CA ARG A 111 13.35 6.47 -1.82
C ARG A 111 13.86 7.25 -0.61
N SER A 112 13.14 8.28 -0.16
CA SER A 112 13.51 9.06 1.04
C SER A 112 13.49 8.22 2.33
N LEU A 113 12.80 7.08 2.31
CA LEU A 113 12.67 6.12 3.41
C LEU A 113 13.55 4.88 3.23
N ASP A 114 14.47 4.89 2.26
CA ASP A 114 15.38 3.77 1.95
C ASP A 114 14.66 2.43 1.67
N VAL A 115 13.50 2.51 1.02
CA VAL A 115 12.70 1.34 0.67
C VAL A 115 13.17 0.76 -0.66
N ARG A 116 13.33 -0.56 -0.74
CA ARG A 116 13.52 -1.27 -2.01
C ARG A 116 12.20 -1.28 -2.80
N VAL A 117 12.10 -0.46 -3.84
CA VAL A 117 10.87 -0.32 -4.65
C VAL A 117 10.96 -1.12 -5.95
N GLU A 118 9.90 -1.87 -6.24
CA GLU A 118 9.66 -2.52 -7.53
C GLU A 118 8.50 -1.82 -8.23
N LEU A 119 8.80 -1.12 -9.34
CA LEU A 119 7.76 -0.47 -10.14
C LEU A 119 7.14 -1.51 -11.08
N LEU A 120 5.83 -1.73 -10.96
CA LEU A 120 5.06 -2.62 -11.81
C LEU A 120 4.58 -1.87 -13.05
N SER A 121 4.83 -2.42 -14.25
CA SER A 121 4.40 -1.86 -15.54
C SER A 121 3.00 -2.29 -15.96
#